data_AF-A0A9E4BKK4-F1
#
_entry.id   AF-A0A9E4BKK4-F1
#
_cell.length_a   1.000
_cell.length_b   1.000
_cell.length_c   1.000
_cell.angle_alpha   90.00
_cell.angle_beta   90.00
_cell.angle_gamma   90.00
#
_symmetry.space_group_name_H-M   'P 1'
#
loop_
_entity.id
_entity.type
_entity.pdbx_description
1 polymer ?
#
loop_
_entity_poly.entity_id
_entity_poly.type
_entity_poly.pdbx_seq_one_letter_code
_entity_poly.pdbx_strand_id
1 'polypeptide(L)'
;LMLCGSYTFKNVQMNLTAAFTNKMATDAYRGAGRPEATYLIERMIDVVAHDLDLDPLEVRRKNFIGKDAFPYETGTAVAYDSGDYTAALDKALKMADYEALREQQAKLR
;
A
#
# COMPACT_ATOMS: atom_id res chain seq x y z
N LEU A 1 11.99 2.46 3.87
CA LEU A 1 11.92 1.00 4.09
C LEU A 1 10.64 0.40 3.52
N MET A 2 9.44 0.95 3.81
CA MET A 2 8.16 0.39 3.31
C MET A 2 7.45 1.27 2.26
N LEU A 3 8.13 2.26 1.65
CA LEU A 3 7.48 3.14 0.67
C LEU A 3 6.98 2.40 -0.58
N CYS A 4 7.63 1.29 -0.94
CA CYS A 4 7.17 0.43 -2.04
C CYS A 4 5.88 -0.33 -1.69
N GLY A 5 5.45 -0.35 -0.42
CA GLY A 5 4.32 -1.16 0.03
C GLY A 5 4.49 -2.64 -0.32
N SER A 6 3.41 -3.26 -0.78
CA SER A 6 3.35 -4.63 -1.28
C SER A 6 3.60 -4.75 -2.79
N TYR A 7 4.14 -3.69 -3.42
CA TYR A 7 4.17 -3.53 -4.87
C TYR A 7 5.58 -3.65 -5.45
N THR A 8 5.67 -3.97 -6.73
CA THR A 8 6.91 -4.23 -7.47
C THR A 8 7.63 -2.95 -7.97
N PHE A 9 7.39 -1.81 -7.32
CA PHE A 9 7.96 -0.52 -7.72
C PHE A 9 9.47 -0.49 -7.52
N LYS A 10 10.21 -0.36 -8.63
CA LYS A 10 11.68 -0.40 -8.65
C LYS A 10 12.33 0.96 -8.36
N ASN A 11 11.70 2.05 -8.82
CA ASN A 11 12.26 3.39 -8.74
C ASN A 11 11.51 4.19 -7.70
N VAL A 12 12.13 4.41 -6.54
CA VAL A 12 11.54 5.18 -5.44
C VAL A 12 12.53 6.22 -4.95
N GLN A 13 12.06 7.48 -4.87
CA GLN A 13 12.80 8.59 -4.28
C GLN A 13 11.92 9.28 -3.24
N MET A 14 12.52 9.63 -2.11
CA MET A 14 11.86 10.39 -1.05
C MET A 14 12.82 11.47 -0.52
N ASN A 15 12.26 12.66 -0.31
CA ASN A 15 12.93 13.72 0.44
C ASN A 15 12.10 13.98 1.71
N LEU A 16 12.76 13.98 2.87
CA LEU A 16 12.13 14.25 4.15
C LEU A 16 12.84 15.42 4.84
N THR A 17 12.07 16.42 5.24
CA THR A 17 12.54 17.55 6.03
C THR A 17 11.99 17.43 7.44
N ALA A 18 12.89 17.35 8.43
CA ALA A 18 12.54 17.45 9.83
C ALA A 18 12.76 18.90 10.31
N ALA A 19 11.84 19.42 11.11
CA ALA A 19 11.92 20.77 11.65
C ALA A 19 11.74 20.76 13.17
N PHE A 20 12.55 21.56 13.87
CA PHE A 20 12.34 21.81 15.30
C PHE A 20 11.14 22.72 15.51
N THR A 21 10.36 22.42 16.54
CA THR A 21 9.19 23.21 16.92
C THR A 21 9.10 23.31 18.45
N ASN A 22 8.38 24.30 18.98
CA ASN A 22 8.10 24.41 20.42
C ASN A 22 7.00 23.45 20.90
N LYS A 23 6.97 22.21 20.37
CA LYS A 23 6.02 21.15 20.74
C LYS A 23 6.74 20.05 21.50
N MET A 24 5.97 19.13 22.09
CA MET A 24 6.53 17.91 22.67
C MET A 24 7.31 17.12 21.62
N ALA A 25 8.39 16.47 22.06
CA ALA A 25 9.27 15.73 21.17
C ALA A 25 8.50 14.63 20.43
N THR A 26 8.77 14.50 19.14
CA THR A 26 8.30 13.36 18.35
C THR A 26 8.90 12.09 18.92
N ASP A 27 8.07 11.08 19.16
CA ASP A 27 8.51 9.76 19.63
C ASP A 27 7.89 8.66 18.77
N ALA A 28 8.47 7.47 18.84
CA ALA A 28 8.03 6.32 18.09
C ALA A 28 6.63 5.87 18.54
N TYR A 29 5.71 5.84 17.59
CA TYR A 29 4.43 5.15 17.76
C TYR A 29 4.30 4.05 16.71
N ARG A 30 4.10 2.80 17.17
CA ARG A 30 3.83 1.59 16.37
C ARG A 30 4.42 1.59 14.96
N GLY A 31 5.71 1.28 14.86
CA GLY A 31 6.37 1.03 13.57
C GLY A 31 7.10 2.22 12.96
N ALA A 32 7.29 3.33 13.69
CA ALA A 32 8.27 4.39 13.41
C ALA A 32 8.37 4.80 11.92
N GLY A 33 7.38 5.53 11.42
CA GLY A 33 7.33 5.96 10.01
C GLY A 33 6.59 4.99 9.07
N ARG A 34 6.28 3.76 9.53
CA ARG A 34 5.48 2.80 8.75
C ARG A 34 4.05 3.28 8.48
N PRO A 35 3.30 3.83 9.45
CA PRO A 35 1.95 4.34 9.18
C PRO A 35 1.93 5.38 8.05
N GLU A 36 2.89 6.30 8.05
CA GLU A 36 3.02 7.35 7.06
C GLU A 36 3.36 6.79 5.67
N ALA A 37 4.30 5.85 5.60
CA ALA A 37 4.66 5.20 4.34
C ALA A 37 3.51 4.37 3.75
N THR A 38 2.80 3.59 4.59
CA THR A 38 1.64 2.80 4.17
C THR A 38 0.49 3.69 3.73
N TYR A 39 0.21 4.77 4.47
CA TYR A 39 -0.82 5.72 4.08
C TYR A 39 -0.50 6.34 2.71
N LEU A 40 0.74 6.84 2.53
CA LEU A 40 1.16 7.45 1.28
C LEU A 40 0.97 6.50 0.09
N ILE A 41 1.51 5.28 0.15
CA ILE A 41 1.47 4.37 -0.99
C ILE A 41 0.03 3.90 -1.30
N GLU A 42 -0.77 3.57 -0.29
CA GLU A 42 -2.16 3.12 -0.52
C GLU A 42 -3.05 4.23 -1.06
N ARG A 43 -2.85 5.48 -0.61
CA ARG A 43 -3.54 6.64 -1.20
C ARG A 43 -3.13 6.87 -2.65
N MET A 44 -1.85 6.73 -2.98
CA MET A 44 -1.39 6.86 -4.36
C MET A 44 -1.98 5.79 -5.28
N ILE A 45 -2.11 4.56 -4.81
CA ILE A 45 -2.77 3.48 -5.56
C ILE A 45 -4.23 3.84 -5.87
N ASP A 46 -4.98 4.34 -4.89
CA ASP A 46 -6.37 4.75 -5.09
C ASP A 46 -6.49 5.94 -6.05
N VAL A 47 -5.56 6.91 -5.99
CA VAL A 47 -5.51 8.04 -6.94
C VAL A 47 -5.26 7.54 -8.37
N VAL A 48 -4.28 6.65 -8.56
CA VAL A 48 -4.00 6.05 -9.87
C VAL A 48 -5.21 5.27 -10.39
N ALA A 49 -5.89 4.52 -9.54
CA ALA A 49 -7.09 3.79 -9.92
C ALA A 49 -8.21 4.75 -10.36
N HIS A 50 -8.40 5.84 -9.62
CA HIS A 50 -9.39 6.86 -9.95
C HIS A 50 -9.09 7.55 -11.29
N ASP A 51 -7.85 8.00 -11.49
CA ASP A 51 -7.45 8.74 -12.70
C ASP A 51 -7.51 7.88 -13.97
N LEU A 52 -7.35 6.56 -13.82
CA LEU A 52 -7.41 5.60 -14.92
C LEU A 52 -8.79 4.94 -15.09
N ASP A 53 -9.79 5.32 -14.28
CA ASP A 53 -11.12 4.69 -14.23
C ASP A 53 -11.07 3.17 -14.07
N LEU A 54 -10.17 2.70 -13.18
CA LEU A 54 -9.99 1.29 -12.86
C LEU A 54 -10.49 0.99 -11.44
N ASP A 55 -10.90 -0.25 -11.19
CA ASP A 55 -11.09 -0.70 -9.81
C ASP A 55 -9.73 -0.69 -9.07
N PRO A 56 -9.63 -0.06 -7.88
CA PRO A 56 -8.43 -0.07 -7.05
C PRO A 56 -7.83 -1.45 -6.77
N LEU A 57 -8.60 -2.54 -6.77
CA LEU A 57 -8.10 -3.90 -6.65
C LEU A 57 -7.34 -4.36 -7.89
N GLU A 58 -7.76 -3.93 -9.08
CA GLU A 58 -7.04 -4.26 -10.31
C GLU A 58 -5.65 -3.64 -10.28
N VAL A 59 -5.56 -2.37 -9.89
CA VAL A 59 -4.28 -1.67 -9.76
C VAL A 59 -3.40 -2.38 -8.74
N ARG A 60 -3.95 -2.80 -7.59
CA ARG A 60 -3.20 -3.56 -6.58
C ARG A 60 -2.68 -4.88 -7.13
N ARG A 61 -3.55 -5.71 -7.70
CA ARG A 61 -3.19 -7.05 -8.23
C ARG A 61 -2.15 -6.99 -9.34
N LYS A 62 -2.29 -6.02 -10.26
CA LYS A 62 -1.32 -5.83 -11.36
C LYS A 62 0.08 -5.51 -10.85
N ASN A 63 0.19 -4.92 -9.66
CA ASN A 63 1.46 -4.42 -9.13
C ASN A 63 2.02 -5.21 -7.94
N PHE A 64 1.26 -6.13 -7.34
CA PHE A 64 1.73 -6.92 -6.20
C PHE A 64 2.99 -7.72 -6.49
N ILE A 65 3.83 -7.88 -5.46
CA ILE A 65 4.92 -8.85 -5.47
C ILE A 65 4.29 -10.25 -5.44
N GLY A 66 4.62 -11.07 -6.44
CA GLY A 66 4.15 -12.45 -6.50
C GLY A 66 4.75 -13.29 -5.37
N LYS A 67 3.98 -14.26 -4.85
CA LYS A 67 4.42 -15.14 -3.75
C LYS A 67 5.72 -15.90 -4.05
N ASP A 68 5.96 -16.22 -5.31
CA ASP A 68 7.13 -16.98 -5.76
C ASP A 68 8.35 -16.07 -6.04
N ALA A 69 8.20 -14.75 -5.85
CA ALA A 69 9.27 -13.77 -6.02
C ALA A 69 10.02 -13.45 -4.72
N PHE A 70 9.62 -14.06 -3.59
CA PHE A 70 10.29 -13.89 -2.31
C PHE A 70 11.49 -14.84 -2.16
N PRO A 71 12.60 -14.43 -1.52
CA PRO A 71 12.84 -13.09 -0.95
C PRO A 71 12.95 -12.02 -2.03
N TYR A 72 12.33 -10.86 -1.79
CA TYR A 72 12.18 -9.80 -2.79
C TYR A 72 12.95 -8.54 -2.40
N GLU A 73 13.89 -8.13 -3.25
CA GLU A 73 14.60 -6.86 -3.09
C GLU A 73 13.72 -5.68 -3.56
N THR A 74 13.34 -4.81 -2.62
CA THR A 74 12.55 -3.62 -2.93
C THR A 74 13.41 -2.49 -3.51
N GLY A 75 12.76 -1.56 -4.21
CA GLY A 75 13.37 -0.30 -4.66
C GLY A 75 13.85 0.63 -3.53
N THR A 76 13.71 0.24 -2.26
CA THR A 76 14.22 1.01 -1.10
C THR A 76 15.30 0.27 -0.31
N ALA A 77 16.01 -0.66 -0.96
CA ALA A 77 17.13 -1.42 -0.40
C ALA A 77 16.78 -2.29 0.83
N VAL A 78 15.51 -2.72 0.93
CA VAL A 78 15.05 -3.70 1.91
C VAL A 78 14.67 -4.97 1.18
N ALA A 79 15.18 -6.11 1.66
CA ALA A 79 14.72 -7.41 1.24
C ALA A 79 13.51 -7.83 2.09
N TYR A 80 12.39 -8.12 1.44
CA TYR A 80 11.26 -8.76 2.09
C TYR A 80 11.49 -10.27 2.11
N ASP A 81 11.19 -10.90 3.24
CA ASP A 81 11.45 -12.32 3.50
C ASP A 81 10.45 -13.25 2.81
N SER A 82 9.16 -12.98 2.96
CA SER A 82 8.07 -13.80 2.41
C SER A 82 6.75 -13.02 2.32
N GLY A 83 5.80 -13.52 1.52
CA GLY A 83 4.45 -12.96 1.47
C GLY A 83 3.55 -13.63 0.43
N ASP A 84 2.24 -13.64 0.70
CA ASP A 84 1.20 -13.97 -0.28
C ASP A 84 0.07 -12.92 -0.19
N TYR A 85 0.30 -11.78 -0.83
CA TYR A 85 -0.61 -10.63 -0.78
C TYR A 85 -1.91 -10.91 -1.53
N THR A 86 -1.84 -11.67 -2.62
CA THR A 86 -3.01 -12.08 -3.40
C THR A 86 -3.93 -12.95 -2.55
N ALA A 87 -3.42 -13.99 -1.89
CA ALA A 87 -4.24 -14.85 -1.05
C ALA A 87 -4.83 -14.11 0.16
N ALA A 88 -4.05 -13.22 0.78
CA ALA A 88 -4.54 -12.38 1.89
C ALA A 88 -5.68 -11.45 1.44
N LEU A 89 -5.53 -10.80 0.28
CA LEU A 89 -6.55 -9.93 -0.29
C LEU A 89 -7.80 -10.73 -0.68
N ASP A 90 -7.65 -11.86 -1.37
CA ASP A 90 -8.79 -12.72 -1.77
C ASP A 90 -9.63 -13.13 -0.56
N LYS A 91 -8.96 -13.51 0.54
CA LYS A 91 -9.64 -13.86 1.79
C LYS A 91 -10.40 -12.66 2.35
N ALA A 92 -9.79 -11.48 2.39
CA ALA A 92 -10.43 -10.27 2.90
C ALA A 92 -11.66 -9.86 2.06
N LEU A 93 -11.55 -9.91 0.74
CA LEU A 93 -12.64 -9.58 -0.19
C LEU A 93 -13.83 -10.52 -0.04
N LYS A 94 -13.57 -11.82 0.10
CA LYS A 94 -14.61 -12.82 0.37
C LYS A 94 -15.30 -12.57 1.71
N MET A 95 -14.55 -12.21 2.75
CA MET A 95 -15.11 -11.91 4.07
C MET A 95 -15.95 -10.64 4.08
N ALA A 96 -15.61 -9.67 3.23
CA ALA A 96 -16.29 -8.38 3.16
C ALA A 96 -17.47 -8.32 2.17
N ASP A 97 -17.68 -9.37 1.35
CA ASP A 97 -18.62 -9.36 0.22
C ASP A 97 -18.40 -8.12 -0.68
N TYR A 98 -17.20 -8.03 -1.23
CA TYR A 98 -16.75 -6.84 -1.96
C TYR A 98 -17.63 -6.48 -3.16
N GLU A 99 -18.16 -7.47 -3.89
CA GLU A 99 -19.05 -7.23 -5.03
C GLU A 99 -20.34 -6.54 -4.57
N ALA A 100 -20.98 -7.03 -3.49
CA ALA A 100 -22.16 -6.40 -2.91
C ALA A 100 -21.86 -4.97 -2.43
N LEU A 101 -20.68 -4.73 -1.82
CA LEU A 101 -20.25 -3.39 -1.41
C LEU A 101 -20.10 -2.44 -2.60
N ARG A 102 -19.56 -2.92 -3.72
CA ARG A 102 -19.43 -2.12 -4.96
C ARG A 102 -20.78 -1.79 -5.58
N GLU A 103 -21.69 -2.75 -5.65
CA GLU A 103 -23.05 -2.49 -6.11
C GLU A 103 -23.77 -1.48 -5.21
N GLN A 104 -23.64 -1.61 -3.89
CA GLN A 104 -24.23 -0.66 -2.94
C GLN A 104 -23.64 0.73 -3.11
N GLN A 105 -22.32 0.85 -3.28
CA GLN A 105 -21.66 2.13 -3.54
C GLN A 105 -22.18 2.78 -4.83
N ALA A 106 -22.35 2.02 -5.91
CA ALA A 106 -22.87 2.53 -7.17
C ALA A 106 -24.32 3.04 -7.05
N LYS A 107 -25.15 2.39 -6.24
CA LYS A 107 -26.55 2.81 -5.98
C LYS A 107 -26.65 4.11 -5.16
N LEU A 108 -25.64 4.43 -4.35
CA LEU A 108 -25.64 5.58 -3.43
C LEU A 108 -24.92 6.82 -3.98
N ARG A 109 -24.26 6.71 -5.13
CA ARG A 109 -23.63 7.82 -5.84
C ARG A 109 -24.59 8.42 -6.86
#